data_AF-A0A527XH10-F1
#
_entry.id   AF-A0A527XH10-F1
#
_cell.length_a   1.000
_cell.length_b   1.000
_cell.length_c   1.000
_cell.angle_alpha   90.00
_cell.angle_beta   90.00
_cell.angle_gamma   90.00
#
_symmetry.space_group_name_H-M   'P 1'
#
loop_
_entity.id
_entity.type
_entity.pdbx_description
1 polymer ?
#
loop_
_entity_poly.entity_id
_entity_poly.type
_entity_poly.pdbx_seq_one_letter_code
_entity_poly.pdbx_strand_id
1 'polypeptide(L)' 'RPVKLVMTRDEVFRASGPTSATSIDVKIGASKDGTITAAEATLRYSCGPYAGSWAEIGAMTAFACYKLENVKTVGYE' A
#
# COMPACT_ATOMS: atom_id res chain seq x y z
N ARG A 1 5.04 25.65 -32.77
CA ARG A 1 4.25 24.54 -33.40
C ARG A 1 3.90 23.56 -32.28
N PRO A 2 2.63 23.20 -32.06
CA PRO A 2 2.24 22.26 -31.00
C PRO A 2 2.69 20.83 -31.32
N VAL A 3 3.00 20.06 -30.28
CA VAL A 3 3.43 18.65 -30.36
C VAL A 3 2.49 17.80 -29.52
N LYS A 4 2.18 16.59 -30.00
CA LYS A 4 1.41 15.57 -29.28
C LYS A 4 2.25 14.29 -29.18
N LEU A 5 2.32 13.71 -27.98
CA LEU A 5 2.95 12.42 -27.73
C LEU A 5 1.88 11.44 -27.23
N VAL A 6 1.86 10.24 -27.80
CA VAL A 6 0.97 9.14 -27.40
C VAL A 6 1.80 7.87 -27.40
N MET A 7 1.85 7.19 -26.26
CA MET A 7 2.48 5.87 -26.16
C MET A 7 1.60 4.81 -26.82
N THR A 8 2.23 3.87 -27.52
CA THR A 8 1.59 2.62 -27.95
C THR A 8 1.25 1.74 -26.74
N ARG A 9 0.41 0.72 -26.95
CA ARG A 9 0.01 -0.19 -25.87
C ARG A 9 1.22 -0.92 -25.26
N ASP A 10 2.19 -1.30 -26.08
CA ASP A 10 3.42 -1.97 -25.65
C ASP A 10 4.31 -1.03 -24.81
N GLU A 11 4.49 0.21 -25.25
CA GLU A 11 5.27 1.22 -24.52
C GLU A 11 4.67 1.52 -23.15
N VAL A 12 3.34 1.61 -23.03
CA VAL A 12 2.68 1.79 -21.72
C VAL A 12 3.06 0.67 -20.77
N PHE A 13 2.96 -0.59 -21.21
CA PHE A 13 3.25 -1.74 -20.35
C PHE A 13 4.72 -1.79 -19.89
N ARG A 14 5.65 -1.32 -20.71
CA ARG A 14 7.08 -1.31 -20.34
C ARG A 14 7.49 -0.08 -19.54
N ALA A 15 6.90 1.08 -19.81
CA ALA A 15 7.39 2.36 -19.31
C ALA A 15 6.66 2.84 -18.04
N SER A 16 5.36 2.55 -17.88
CA SER A 16 4.60 3.11 -16.74
C SER A 16 4.72 2.27 -15.46
N GLY A 17 5.22 1.04 -15.57
CA GLY A 17 5.28 0.09 -14.46
C GLY A 17 3.90 -0.41 -13.98
N PRO A 18 3.86 -1.55 -13.27
CA PRO A 18 2.66 -2.06 -12.62
C PRO A 18 2.46 -1.43 -11.23
N THR A 19 1.32 -1.73 -10.58
CA THR A 19 1.16 -1.50 -9.14
C THR A 19 2.21 -2.29 -8.34
N SER A 20 2.73 -1.67 -7.28
CA SER A 20 3.73 -2.27 -6.38
C SER A 20 3.26 -3.63 -5.85
N ALA A 21 4.09 -4.66 -5.99
CA ALA A 21 3.87 -5.93 -5.32
C ALA A 21 4.08 -5.75 -3.81
N THR A 22 3.28 -6.43 -2.99
CA THR A 22 3.35 -6.30 -1.53
C THR A 22 3.35 -7.64 -0.81
N SER A 23 4.05 -7.68 0.32
CA SER A 23 3.96 -8.74 1.32
C SER A 23 3.61 -8.09 2.65
N ILE A 24 2.53 -8.57 3.27
CA ILE A 24 1.95 -7.92 4.44
C ILE A 24 1.73 -8.96 5.53
N ASP A 25 2.26 -8.69 6.71
CA ASP A 25 1.91 -9.42 7.93
C ASP A 25 0.94 -8.58 8.74
N VAL A 26 -0.16 -9.20 9.17
CA VAL A 26 -1.20 -8.53 9.97
C VAL A 26 -1.47 -9.34 11.23
N LYS A 27 -1.55 -8.64 12.36
CA LYS A 27 -2.01 -9.19 13.63
C LYS A 27 -3.19 -8.37 14.12
N ILE A 28 -4.29 -9.04 14.44
CA ILE A 28 -5.53 -8.42 14.91
C ILE A 28 -5.87 -8.99 16.29
N GLY A 29 -6.20 -8.10 17.23
CA GLY A 29 -6.76 -8.44 18.53
C GLY A 29 -8.27 -8.22 18.53
N ALA A 30 -9.03 -9.22 18.97
CA ALA A 30 -10.47 -9.13 19.10
C ALA A 30 -10.95 -9.69 20.44
N SER A 31 -12.01 -9.09 20.96
CA SER A 31 -12.74 -9.54 22.15
C SER A 31 -13.62 -10.75 21.83
N LYS A 32 -14.09 -11.46 22.87
CA LYS A 32 -14.97 -12.64 22.71
C LYS A 32 -16.30 -12.34 22.00
N ASP A 33 -16.76 -11.10 22.07
CA ASP A 33 -17.96 -10.59 21.41
C ASP A 33 -17.72 -10.23 19.92
N GLY A 34 -16.48 -10.36 19.44
CA GLY A 34 -16.09 -10.07 18.05
C GLY A 34 -15.64 -8.63 17.82
N THR A 35 -15.66 -7.76 18.84
CA THR A 35 -15.17 -6.38 18.71
C THR A 35 -13.64 -6.38 18.52
N ILE A 36 -13.17 -5.73 17.44
CA ILE A 36 -11.73 -5.55 17.20
C ILE A 36 -11.22 -4.41 18.10
N THR A 37 -10.17 -4.68 18.88
CA THR A 37 -9.64 -3.73 19.89
C THR A 37 -8.26 -3.17 19.54
N ALA A 38 -7.48 -3.92 18.76
CA ALA A 38 -6.15 -3.51 18.33
C ALA A 38 -5.74 -4.16 17.01
N ALA A 39 -4.88 -3.51 16.24
CA ALA A 39 -4.26 -4.11 15.07
C ALA A 39 -2.82 -3.63 14.83
N GLU A 40 -1.99 -4.54 14.32
CA GLU A 40 -0.63 -4.26 13.87
C GLU A 40 -0.47 -4.77 12.44
N ALA A 41 0.13 -3.96 11.56
CA ALA A 41 0.51 -4.39 10.22
C ALA A 41 1.96 -4.00 9.88
N THR A 42 2.68 -4.95 9.28
CA THR A 42 3.96 -4.72 8.64
C THR A 42 3.79 -4.86 7.14
N LEU A 43 3.94 -3.76 6.41
CA LEU A 43 3.73 -3.69 4.97
C LEU A 43 5.07 -3.53 4.26
N ARG A 44 5.40 -4.47 3.37
CA ARG A 44 6.62 -4.43 2.56
C ARG A 44 6.24 -4.26 1.10
N TYR A 45 6.67 -3.16 0.48
CA TYR A 45 6.39 -2.82 -0.90
C TYR A 45 7.60 -3.07 -1.78
N SER A 46 7.37 -3.49 -3.02
CA SER A 46 8.39 -3.57 -4.07
C SER A 46 8.06 -2.55 -5.15
N CYS A 47 8.76 -1.41 -5.12
CA CYS A 47 8.42 -0.22 -5.92
C CYS A 47 9.33 0.03 -7.13
N GLY A 48 10.21 -0.92 -7.43
CA GLY A 48 11.14 -0.79 -8.55
C GLY A 48 12.34 0.10 -8.21
N PRO A 49 13.00 0.70 -9.21
CA PRO A 49 14.29 1.36 -9.03
C PRO A 49 14.20 2.81 -8.54
N TYR A 50 13.00 3.36 -8.36
CA TYR A 50 12.78 4.74 -7.96
C TYR A 50 12.00 4.80 -6.65
N ALA A 51 12.33 5.78 -5.81
CA ALA A 51 11.58 6.05 -4.59
C ALA A 51 10.14 6.49 -4.92
N GLY A 52 9.18 5.95 -4.18
CA GLY A 52 7.77 6.28 -4.25
C GLY A 52 7.25 6.77 -2.90
N SER A 53 5.96 6.54 -2.67
CA SER A 53 5.29 6.84 -1.39
C SER A 53 4.26 5.77 -1.04
N TRP A 54 4.38 4.58 -1.61
CA TRP A 54 3.37 3.53 -1.49
C TRP A 54 3.34 2.94 -0.08
N ALA A 55 4.50 2.76 0.54
CA ALA A 55 4.59 2.26 1.91
C ALA A 55 3.94 3.22 2.93
N GLU A 56 4.10 4.53 2.73
CA GLU A 56 3.49 5.55 3.58
C GLU A 56 1.96 5.56 3.45
N ILE A 57 1.46 5.62 2.21
CA ILE A 57 0.01 5.61 1.95
C ILE A 57 -0.61 4.30 2.45
N GLY A 58 0.07 3.17 2.24
CA GLY A 58 -0.34 1.88 2.75
C GLY A 58 -0.44 1.85 4.27
N ALA A 59 0.60 2.32 4.97
CA ALA A 59 0.61 2.37 6.43
C ALA A 59 -0.46 3.30 7.00
N MET A 60 -0.76 4.42 6.33
CA MET A 60 -1.83 5.35 6.73
C MET A 60 -3.23 4.73 6.56
N THR A 61 -3.44 3.91 5.53
CA THR A 61 -4.77 3.46 5.13
C THR A 61 -5.10 2.01 5.51
N ALA A 62 -4.14 1.23 5.99
CA ALA A 62 -4.28 -0.21 6.25
C ALA A 62 -5.51 -0.59 7.11
N PHE A 63 -5.92 0.27 8.04
CA PHE A 63 -7.05 0.02 8.95
C PHE A 63 -8.12 1.11 8.88
N ALA A 64 -8.13 1.95 7.85
CA ALA A 64 -8.99 3.14 7.78
C ALA A 64 -10.50 2.83 7.87
N CYS A 65 -10.92 1.62 7.50
CA CYS A 65 -12.33 1.20 7.56
C CYS A 65 -12.80 0.74 8.96
N TYR A 66 -11.91 0.71 9.95
CA TYR A 66 -12.22 0.24 11.31
C TYR A 66 -11.93 1.32 12.34
N LYS A 67 -12.85 1.49 13.30
CA LYS A 67 -12.62 2.32 14.48
C LYS A 67 -11.82 1.51 15.50
N LEU A 68 -10.50 1.70 15.51
CA LEU A 68 -9.59 1.00 16.41
C LEU A 68 -8.92 2.01 17.35
N GLU A 69 -8.88 1.70 18.65
CA GLU A 69 -8.21 2.55 19.64
C GLU A 69 -6.69 2.39 19.60
N ASN A 70 -6.20 1.20 19.25
CA ASN A 70 -4.78 0.86 19.29
C ASN A 70 -4.33 0.34 17.92
N VAL A 71 -3.57 1.16 17.19
CA VAL A 71 -3.09 0.82 15.84
C VAL A 71 -1.60 1.08 15.74
N LYS A 72 -0.88 0.14 15.11
CA LYS A 72 0.50 0.33 14.69
C LYS A 72 0.67 -0.18 13.26
N THR A 73 1.18 0.67 12.38
CA THR A 73 1.52 0.30 11.01
C THR A 73 2.97 0.65 10.72
N VAL A 74 3.69 -0.26 10.07
CA VAL A 74 5.08 -0.04 9.66
C VAL A 74 5.19 -0.35 8.17
N GLY A 75 5.59 0.65 7.40
CA GLY A 75 5.80 0.53 5.96
C GLY A 75 7.28 0.47 5.60
N TYR A 76 7.63 -0.42 4.68
CA TYR A 76 8.94 -0.50 4.02
C TYR A 76 8.76 -0.37 2.51
N GLU A 77 9.64 0.40 1.87
CA GLU A 77 9.71 0.61 0.43
C GLU A 77 11.12 0.37 -0.10
#